data_AF-A0A350AVC5-F1
#
_entry.id   AF-A0A350AVC5-F1
#
_cell.length_a   1.000
_cell.length_b   1.000
_cell.length_c   1.000
_cell.angle_alpha   90.00
_cell.angle_beta   90.00
_cell.angle_gamma   90.00
#
_symmetry.space_group_name_H-M   'P 1'
#
loop_
_entity.id
_entity.type
_entity.pdbx_description
1 polymer ?
#
loop_
_entity_poly.entity_id
_entity_poly.type
_entity_poly.pdbx_seq_one_letter_code
_entity_poly.pdbx_strand_id
1 'polypeptide(L)'
;MTKYTSQFFAAASLMVLTVQAQAATHTWVPTANNGRWAVNTDYWDVAIVSGNTTDVVLTNGTTNPALGGNAASGAVSYTVRSITFDNGAFNHALHLANSFSGGTVARDLTFSADSGNATLKVNSTATGNYVIEGNTGSASDIIMASSLDVIHDGSGTLTLGSSNSRIEGGAGQTLTKSGTGTLVFAGANTYIGNTVISAGTLNLLDNAELSFSIGATGVNNQVSGAGVINLDGDFRFDLTSAGTTIGNSWNVLNIASLTETFGGTFQAFSTLGSFTNNSGIWSITENGADYEFSQATGLLTVVPEPSAYAMLAGLLSLSWVMVRRRK
;
A
#
# COMPACT_ATOMS: atom_id res chain seq x y z
N MET A 1 -46.65 -33.55 54.62
CA MET A 1 -46.88 -32.24 53.95
C MET A 1 -45.58 -31.45 54.02
N THR A 2 -44.85 -31.45 52.90
CA THR A 2 -43.95 -30.42 52.35
C THR A 2 -42.97 -29.65 53.27
N LYS A 3 -41.66 -29.73 52.96
CA LYS A 3 -40.89 -28.62 52.34
C LYS A 3 -39.46 -29.06 51.98
N TYR A 4 -39.21 -29.19 50.68
CA TYR A 4 -37.87 -29.10 50.10
C TYR A 4 -37.58 -27.61 49.86
N THR A 5 -36.52 -27.09 50.46
CA THR A 5 -36.04 -25.73 50.22
C THR A 5 -34.97 -25.79 49.14
N SER A 6 -35.29 -25.42 47.90
CA SER A 6 -34.29 -25.25 46.84
C SER A 6 -33.58 -23.91 47.03
N GLN A 7 -32.27 -23.93 47.19
CA GLN A 7 -31.44 -22.73 47.13
C GLN A 7 -31.09 -22.45 45.67
N PHE A 8 -31.64 -21.37 45.12
CA PHE A 8 -31.22 -20.82 43.83
C PHE A 8 -29.96 -19.97 44.05
N PHE A 9 -28.82 -20.42 43.54
CA PHE A 9 -27.65 -19.56 43.35
C PHE A 9 -27.83 -18.78 42.05
N ALA A 10 -28.04 -17.47 42.17
CA ALA A 10 -27.97 -16.57 41.02
C ALA A 10 -26.49 -16.28 40.71
N ALA A 11 -26.00 -16.75 39.57
CA ALA A 11 -24.69 -16.35 39.06
C ALA A 11 -24.79 -14.93 38.50
N ALA A 12 -24.19 -13.95 39.19
CA ALA A 12 -24.02 -12.62 38.64
C ALA A 12 -22.90 -12.65 37.59
N SER A 13 -23.26 -12.51 36.31
CA SER A 13 -22.28 -12.35 35.23
C SER A 13 -21.68 -10.95 35.33
N LEU A 14 -20.39 -10.86 35.69
CA LEU A 14 -19.66 -9.60 35.72
C LEU A 14 -19.38 -9.16 34.27
N MET A 15 -20.23 -8.29 33.74
CA MET A 15 -19.98 -7.64 32.46
C MET A 15 -18.87 -6.60 32.67
N VAL A 16 -17.64 -6.95 32.28
CA VAL A 16 -16.53 -5.99 32.23
C VAL A 16 -16.86 -5.02 31.11
N LEU A 17 -17.36 -3.84 31.47
CA LEU A 17 -17.53 -2.73 30.55
C LEU A 17 -16.12 -2.18 30.24
N THR A 18 -15.47 -2.72 29.21
CA THR A 18 -14.27 -2.08 28.67
C THR A 18 -14.71 -0.75 28.07
N VAL A 19 -14.47 0.34 28.79
CA VAL A 19 -14.52 1.68 28.20
C VAL A 19 -13.38 1.72 27.19
N GLN A 20 -13.70 1.52 25.91
CA GLN A 20 -12.73 1.73 24.83
C GLN A 20 -12.34 3.21 24.91
N ALA A 21 -11.05 3.48 25.10
CA ALA A 21 -10.56 4.85 25.19
C ALA A 21 -10.93 5.58 23.89
N GLN A 22 -11.70 6.66 24.01
CA GLN A 22 -12.09 7.47 22.86
C GLN A 22 -10.83 8.01 22.18
N ALA A 23 -10.82 7.98 20.85
CA ALA A 23 -9.72 8.54 20.08
C ALA A 23 -9.49 10.02 20.42
N ALA A 24 -8.24 10.39 20.63
CA ALA A 24 -7.83 11.75 20.93
C ALA A 24 -7.43 12.44 19.62
N THR A 25 -8.06 13.59 19.34
CA THR A 25 -7.72 14.42 18.18
C THR A 25 -6.68 15.46 18.57
N HIS A 26 -5.62 15.54 17.79
CA HIS A 26 -4.53 16.49 17.92
C HIS A 26 -4.47 17.32 16.64
N THR A 27 -4.65 18.63 16.78
CA THR A 27 -4.65 19.57 15.67
C THR A 27 -3.32 20.30 15.61
N TRP A 28 -2.69 20.26 14.45
CA TRP A 28 -1.45 20.99 14.19
C TRP A 28 -1.74 22.48 14.01
N VAL A 29 -1.21 23.29 14.93
CA VAL A 29 -1.37 24.75 14.96
C VAL A 29 0.03 25.39 14.86
N PRO A 30 0.59 25.59 13.67
CA PRO A 30 1.95 26.10 13.53
C PRO A 30 2.01 27.57 13.93
N THR A 31 2.93 27.92 14.83
CA THR A 31 3.13 29.29 15.30
C THR A 31 4.35 30.01 14.68
N ALA A 32 5.34 29.28 14.12
CA ALA A 32 6.44 29.79 13.26
C ALA A 32 7.30 28.64 12.65
N ASN A 33 8.27 29.00 11.80
CA ASN A 33 9.20 28.15 11.02
C ASN A 33 9.74 26.90 11.75
N ASN A 34 9.83 25.79 10.99
CA ASN A 34 10.43 24.51 11.39
C ASN A 34 9.69 23.76 12.51
N GLY A 35 8.36 23.75 12.44
CA GLY A 35 7.51 23.02 13.37
C GLY A 35 7.85 21.52 13.40
N ARG A 36 8.08 21.03 14.62
CA ARG A 36 8.47 19.66 14.92
C ARG A 36 7.32 18.98 15.65
N TRP A 37 7.02 17.72 15.35
CA TRP A 37 6.02 16.92 16.10
C TRP A 37 6.40 16.68 17.58
N ALA A 38 7.55 17.19 18.04
CA ALA A 38 8.12 16.99 19.36
C ALA A 38 7.22 17.45 20.53
N VAL A 39 6.35 16.57 21.03
CA VAL A 39 5.75 16.38 22.39
C VAL A 39 5.39 17.59 23.28
N ASN A 40 5.56 18.84 22.83
CA ASN A 40 5.15 20.04 23.53
C ASN A 40 4.00 20.71 22.77
N THR A 41 3.27 21.58 23.49
CA THR A 41 2.07 22.27 23.00
C THR A 41 2.38 23.44 22.05
N ASP A 42 3.64 23.65 21.66
CA ASP A 42 4.01 24.85 20.89
C ASP A 42 3.53 24.80 19.42
N TYR A 43 3.26 23.59 18.93
CA TYR A 43 2.79 23.31 17.56
C TYR A 43 1.48 22.51 17.51
N TRP A 44 0.94 22.14 18.66
CA TRP A 44 -0.28 21.35 18.79
C TRP A 44 -1.26 22.04 19.71
N ASP A 45 -2.55 21.95 19.40
CA ASP A 45 -3.63 22.37 20.31
C ASP A 45 -3.55 21.65 21.67
N VAL A 46 -3.19 20.37 21.66
CA VAL A 46 -2.92 19.52 22.82
C VAL A 46 -1.74 18.60 22.51
N ALA A 47 -0.87 18.38 23.49
CA ALA A 47 0.34 17.58 23.33
C ALA A 47 0.03 16.23 22.67
N ILE A 48 0.70 15.95 21.54
CA ILE A 48 0.48 14.73 20.77
C ILE A 48 0.94 13.49 21.54
N VAL A 49 0.10 12.45 21.50
CA VAL A 49 0.41 11.13 22.05
C VAL A 49 0.50 10.14 20.90
N SER A 50 1.55 9.32 20.86
CA SER A 50 1.69 8.24 19.87
C SER A 50 0.78 7.07 20.28
N GLY A 51 -0.07 6.59 19.37
CA GLY A 51 -1.00 5.50 19.65
C GLY A 51 -1.99 5.19 18.54
N ASN A 52 -2.62 4.03 18.65
CA ASN A 52 -3.67 3.57 17.72
C ASN A 52 -5.05 4.20 17.99
N THR A 53 -5.12 5.15 18.93
CA THR A 53 -6.27 6.00 19.22
C THR A 53 -5.97 7.48 18.92
N THR A 54 -4.84 7.77 18.26
CA THR A 54 -4.40 9.14 17.97
C THR A 54 -4.88 9.57 16.59
N ASP A 55 -5.73 10.60 16.53
CA ASP A 55 -6.09 11.26 15.29
C ASP A 55 -5.31 12.56 15.14
N VAL A 56 -4.76 12.80 13.97
CA VAL A 56 -3.99 14.00 13.65
C VAL A 56 -4.74 14.80 12.60
N VAL A 57 -4.90 16.10 12.83
CA VAL A 57 -5.44 17.03 11.82
C VAL A 57 -4.40 18.10 11.51
N LEU A 58 -4.08 18.27 10.23
CA LEU A 58 -3.11 19.23 9.73
C LEU A 58 -3.87 20.38 9.05
N THR A 59 -4.09 21.48 9.78
CA THR A 59 -5.18 22.44 9.43
C THR A 59 -4.78 23.72 8.71
N ASN A 60 -3.63 24.35 8.91
CA ASN A 60 -3.17 25.49 8.08
C ASN A 60 -1.76 25.94 8.51
N GLY A 61 -0.93 26.38 7.57
CA GLY A 61 0.38 27.00 7.82
C GLY A 61 1.25 26.99 6.57
N THR A 62 2.08 28.02 6.37
CA THR A 62 3.09 28.07 5.29
C THR A 62 4.29 27.15 5.55
N THR A 63 4.24 26.35 6.62
CA THR A 63 5.36 25.58 7.14
C THR A 63 5.03 24.09 7.14
N ASN A 64 5.87 23.31 6.47
CA ASN A 64 5.77 21.85 6.41
C ASN A 64 6.09 21.21 7.77
N PRO A 65 5.20 20.37 8.35
CA PRO A 65 5.51 19.63 9.56
C PRO A 65 6.58 18.56 9.32
N ALA A 66 7.47 18.34 10.28
CA ALA A 66 8.37 17.18 10.28
C ALA A 66 8.15 16.34 11.54
N LEU A 67 8.31 15.01 11.43
CA LEU A 67 8.34 14.07 12.56
C LEU A 67 9.58 14.23 13.47
N GLY A 68 10.19 15.42 13.50
CA GLY A 68 11.43 15.68 14.22
C GLY A 68 11.22 15.93 15.70
N GLY A 69 11.97 15.21 16.55
CA GLY A 69 12.30 15.59 17.93
C GLY A 69 13.53 16.50 17.97
N ASN A 70 13.89 17.08 19.11
CA ASN A 70 15.26 17.59 19.28
C ASN A 70 16.22 16.39 19.26
N ALA A 71 17.39 16.51 18.61
CA ALA A 71 18.33 15.40 18.37
C ALA A 71 18.79 14.64 19.64
N ALA A 72 18.53 15.22 20.81
CA ALA A 72 18.87 14.68 22.13
C ALA A 72 17.88 13.64 22.70
N SER A 73 16.69 13.42 22.12
CA SER A 73 15.65 12.56 22.74
C SER A 73 15.52 11.14 22.16
N GLY A 74 16.37 10.73 21.23
CA GLY A 74 16.31 9.38 20.62
C GLY A 74 15.10 9.14 19.71
N ALA A 75 15.19 8.07 18.92
CA ALA A 75 14.10 7.38 18.21
C ALA A 75 12.67 7.62 18.71
N VAL A 76 11.75 8.23 17.95
CA VAL A 76 10.29 8.22 18.20
C VAL A 76 9.63 8.07 16.83
N SER A 77 9.53 6.84 16.37
CA SER A 77 8.52 6.48 15.38
C SER A 77 7.15 6.79 15.97
N TYR A 78 6.23 7.30 15.15
CA TYR A 78 4.89 7.70 15.62
C TYR A 78 3.86 6.71 15.12
N THR A 79 2.98 6.28 16.02
CA THR A 79 1.77 5.54 15.66
C THR A 79 0.60 6.51 15.70
N VAL A 80 -0.23 6.46 14.66
CA VAL A 80 -1.47 7.21 14.54
C VAL A 80 -2.58 6.30 14.04
N ARG A 81 -3.80 6.60 14.46
CA ARG A 81 -5.01 6.03 13.90
C ARG A 81 -5.40 6.70 12.60
N SER A 82 -5.32 8.03 12.58
CA SER A 82 -5.62 8.80 11.38
C SER A 82 -4.78 10.05 11.23
N ILE A 83 -4.60 10.46 9.97
CA ILE A 83 -4.12 11.80 9.61
C ILE A 83 -5.14 12.39 8.64
N THR A 84 -5.55 13.63 8.89
CA THR A 84 -6.40 14.41 7.98
C THR A 84 -5.67 15.70 7.58
N PHE A 85 -5.44 15.87 6.28
CA PHE A 85 -5.08 17.16 5.70
C PHE A 85 -6.37 17.95 5.45
N ASP A 86 -6.57 19.01 6.23
CA ASP A 86 -7.78 19.86 6.20
C ASP A 86 -7.48 21.28 5.67
N ASN A 87 -6.27 21.49 5.17
CA ASN A 87 -5.82 22.81 4.76
C ASN A 87 -6.19 23.12 3.30
N GLY A 88 -6.50 24.37 2.98
CA GLY A 88 -6.83 24.88 1.64
C GLY A 88 -5.71 24.75 0.60
N ALA A 89 -5.21 25.86 0.03
CA ALA A 89 -4.41 25.84 -1.20
C ALA A 89 -2.89 25.61 -1.05
N PHE A 90 -2.39 25.26 0.13
CA PHE A 90 -0.95 25.17 0.37
C PHE A 90 -0.42 23.75 0.24
N ASN A 91 0.75 23.61 -0.36
CA ASN A 91 1.47 22.34 -0.36
C ASN A 91 1.97 22.02 1.04
N HIS A 92 1.90 20.75 1.43
CA HIS A 92 2.38 20.25 2.71
C HIS A 92 3.25 19.03 2.48
N ALA A 93 4.40 18.98 3.15
CA ALA A 93 5.18 17.76 3.26
C ALA A 93 5.29 17.39 4.74
N LEU A 94 4.93 16.15 5.07
CA LEU A 94 5.24 15.51 6.33
C LEU A 94 6.55 14.75 6.15
N HIS A 95 7.65 15.35 6.59
CA HIS A 95 8.95 14.71 6.49
C HIS A 95 9.17 13.73 7.66
N LEU A 96 9.41 12.46 7.34
CA LEU A 96 9.82 11.40 8.26
C LEU A 96 11.33 11.57 8.53
N ALA A 97 11.69 12.57 9.34
CA ALA A 97 13.07 13.07 9.48
C ALA A 97 13.43 13.46 10.92
N ASN A 98 14.69 13.23 11.32
CA ASN A 98 15.26 13.78 12.56
C ASN A 98 15.58 15.29 12.45
N SER A 99 16.01 15.73 11.26
CA SER A 99 16.29 17.13 10.91
C SER A 99 16.04 17.32 9.41
N PHE A 100 15.62 18.52 8.98
CA PHE A 100 15.49 18.88 7.55
C PHE A 100 16.81 18.76 6.76
N SER A 101 17.94 18.51 7.45
CA SER A 101 19.26 18.30 6.86
C SER A 101 20.02 17.18 7.59
N GLY A 102 20.02 15.96 7.01
CA GLY A 102 21.10 14.97 7.22
C GLY A 102 21.12 14.15 8.52
N GLY A 103 19.98 13.91 9.16
CA GLY A 103 19.93 12.97 10.30
C GLY A 103 20.02 11.49 9.85
N THR A 104 20.72 10.66 10.62
CA THR A 104 20.98 9.23 10.32
C THR A 104 20.05 8.24 11.06
N VAL A 105 18.88 8.67 11.50
CA VAL A 105 17.98 7.85 12.32
C VAL A 105 16.63 7.76 11.64
N ALA A 106 16.17 6.53 11.39
CA ALA A 106 14.86 6.21 10.84
C ALA A 106 13.71 6.71 11.75
N ARG A 107 12.63 7.15 11.13
CA ARG A 107 11.48 7.84 11.75
C ARG A 107 10.18 7.34 11.14
N ASP A 108 9.79 6.12 11.49
CA ASP A 108 8.63 5.53 10.85
C ASP A 108 7.32 6.18 11.30
N LEU A 109 6.37 6.24 10.38
CA LEU A 109 4.99 6.60 10.64
C LEU A 109 4.13 5.35 10.52
N THR A 110 3.61 4.87 11.63
CA THR A 110 2.76 3.70 11.68
C THR A 110 1.28 4.10 11.70
N PHE A 111 0.53 3.66 10.69
CA PHE A 111 -0.92 3.68 10.70
C PHE A 111 -1.45 2.42 11.38
N SER A 112 -2.09 2.59 12.54
CA SER A 112 -2.68 1.51 13.34
C SER A 112 -3.99 1.95 13.92
N ALA A 113 -5.04 1.14 13.76
CA ALA A 113 -6.33 1.39 14.37
C ALA A 113 -6.58 0.44 15.55
N ASP A 114 -7.25 0.95 16.57
CA ASP A 114 -7.80 0.17 17.68
C ASP A 114 -8.97 -0.72 17.25
N SER A 115 -9.64 -0.37 16.14
CA SER A 115 -10.66 -1.18 15.46
C SER A 115 -10.79 -0.77 13.99
N GLY A 116 -11.09 -1.73 13.12
CA GLY A 116 -11.26 -1.46 11.68
C GLY A 116 -9.96 -1.05 10.98
N ASN A 117 -10.04 -0.01 10.15
CA ASN A 117 -8.93 0.49 9.34
C ASN A 117 -8.41 1.81 9.91
N ALA A 118 -7.11 2.06 9.73
CA ALA A 118 -6.54 3.39 9.90
C ALA A 118 -6.94 4.26 8.69
N THR A 119 -6.87 5.59 8.84
CA THR A 119 -7.32 6.51 7.78
C THR A 119 -6.28 7.59 7.47
N LEU A 120 -6.00 7.79 6.19
CA LEU A 120 -5.28 8.95 5.69
C LEU A 120 -6.22 9.75 4.79
N LYS A 121 -6.59 10.96 5.20
CA LYS A 121 -7.59 11.76 4.53
C LYS A 121 -7.02 13.08 4.01
N VAL A 122 -7.45 13.47 2.82
CA VAL A 122 -7.33 14.84 2.30
C VAL A 122 -8.73 15.33 2.00
N ASN A 123 -9.16 16.39 2.70
CA ASN A 123 -10.52 16.92 2.59
C ASN A 123 -10.78 17.57 1.22
N SER A 124 -12.05 17.69 0.83
CA SER A 124 -12.42 18.25 -0.48
C SER A 124 -12.08 19.72 -0.68
N THR A 125 -11.89 20.46 0.41
CA THR A 125 -11.46 21.86 0.43
C THR A 125 -9.95 22.02 0.19
N ALA A 126 -9.18 20.93 0.28
CA ALA A 126 -7.74 20.93 0.10
C ALA A 126 -7.37 20.96 -1.39
N THR A 127 -6.61 21.98 -1.79
CA THR A 127 -6.21 22.16 -3.20
C THR A 127 -4.70 22.13 -3.42
N GLY A 128 -3.90 22.11 -2.35
CA GLY A 128 -2.45 21.92 -2.43
C GLY A 128 -2.03 20.46 -2.69
N ASN A 129 -0.73 20.26 -2.90
CA ASN A 129 -0.11 18.94 -2.96
C ASN A 129 0.42 18.53 -1.59
N TYR A 130 0.12 17.31 -1.18
CA TYR A 130 0.50 16.71 0.09
C TYR A 130 1.53 15.62 -0.14
N VAL A 131 2.53 15.53 0.73
CA VAL A 131 3.59 14.52 0.66
C VAL A 131 3.82 13.92 2.04
N ILE A 132 4.01 12.62 2.12
CA ILE A 132 4.58 11.93 3.29
C ILE A 132 5.82 11.17 2.79
N GLU A 133 7.00 11.58 3.24
CA GLU A 133 8.27 11.10 2.68
C GLU A 133 9.40 11.02 3.71
N GLY A 134 10.32 10.09 3.47
CA GLY A 134 11.59 9.94 4.19
C GLY A 134 12.60 11.04 3.88
N ASN A 135 13.48 11.31 4.84
CA ASN A 135 14.59 12.25 4.68
C ASN A 135 15.75 11.67 3.87
N THR A 136 16.60 12.53 3.31
CA THR A 136 17.73 12.20 2.42
C THR A 136 18.94 11.50 3.07
N GLY A 137 18.80 10.91 4.26
CA GLY A 137 19.92 10.32 5.01
C GLY A 137 19.65 9.02 5.77
N SER A 138 18.39 8.56 5.84
CA SER A 138 18.01 7.27 6.43
C SER A 138 16.62 6.88 5.97
N ALA A 139 16.45 5.61 5.59
CA ALA A 139 15.15 5.07 5.23
C ALA A 139 14.20 5.23 6.42
N SER A 140 13.07 5.89 6.20
CA SER A 140 11.98 6.02 7.17
C SER A 140 10.70 5.65 6.47
N ASP A 141 9.94 4.73 7.03
CA ASP A 141 8.88 4.07 6.29
C ASP A 141 7.49 4.48 6.79
N ILE A 142 6.51 4.30 5.90
CA ILE A 142 5.09 4.39 6.21
C ILE A 142 4.63 2.96 6.48
N ILE A 143 4.34 2.65 7.75
CA ILE A 143 4.03 1.29 8.17
C ILE A 143 2.52 1.11 8.32
N MET A 144 1.95 0.13 7.64
CA MET A 144 0.57 -0.31 7.80
C MET A 144 0.51 -1.44 8.84
N ALA A 145 0.23 -1.08 10.10
CA ALA A 145 -0.07 -2.07 11.15
C ALA A 145 -1.53 -2.55 11.10
N SER A 146 -2.40 -1.74 10.49
CA SER A 146 -3.77 -2.08 10.11
C SER A 146 -3.96 -1.80 8.62
N SER A 147 -5.06 -2.28 8.02
CA SER A 147 -5.48 -1.80 6.70
C SER A 147 -5.62 -0.27 6.71
N LEU A 148 -5.33 0.38 5.58
CA LEU A 148 -5.28 1.83 5.45
C LEU A 148 -6.28 2.30 4.39
N ASP A 149 -7.25 3.11 4.82
CA ASP A 149 -8.15 3.83 3.92
C ASP A 149 -7.54 5.19 3.57
N VAL A 150 -7.12 5.34 2.32
CA VAL A 150 -6.65 6.62 1.76
C VAL A 150 -7.81 7.30 1.06
N ILE A 151 -8.38 8.32 1.70
CA ILE A 151 -9.54 9.08 1.22
C ILE A 151 -9.04 10.44 0.73
N HIS A 152 -8.95 10.62 -0.58
CA HIS A 152 -8.49 11.90 -1.15
C HIS A 152 -9.60 12.53 -1.98
N ASP A 153 -10.23 13.55 -1.41
CA ASP A 153 -11.30 14.32 -2.06
C ASP A 153 -10.82 15.69 -2.59
N GLY A 154 -9.57 16.06 -2.30
CA GLY A 154 -8.97 17.33 -2.72
C GLY A 154 -8.53 17.33 -4.20
N SER A 155 -8.15 18.50 -4.71
CA SER A 155 -7.80 18.68 -6.13
C SER A 155 -6.30 18.51 -6.45
N GLY A 156 -5.43 18.60 -5.45
CA GLY A 156 -3.99 18.37 -5.63
C GLY A 156 -3.63 16.88 -5.54
N THR A 157 -2.34 16.58 -5.42
CA THR A 157 -1.85 15.20 -5.24
C THR A 157 -1.62 14.86 -3.78
N LEU A 158 -1.77 13.59 -3.40
CA LEU A 158 -1.21 13.03 -2.18
C LEU A 158 -0.11 12.04 -2.56
N THR A 159 1.14 12.35 -2.25
CA THR A 159 2.31 11.51 -2.53
C THR A 159 2.75 10.78 -1.29
N LEU A 160 2.88 9.46 -1.39
CA LEU A 160 3.41 8.59 -0.34
C LEU A 160 4.72 7.96 -0.80
N GLY A 161 5.72 8.01 0.07
CA GLY A 161 7.03 7.45 -0.19
C GLY A 161 7.94 8.36 -1.01
N SER A 162 9.16 7.90 -1.21
CA SER A 162 10.24 8.54 -1.98
C SER A 162 11.35 7.51 -2.20
N SER A 163 12.47 7.89 -2.81
CA SER A 163 13.64 6.98 -2.89
C SER A 163 14.20 6.56 -1.52
N ASN A 164 13.84 7.24 -0.43
CA ASN A 164 14.26 6.94 0.95
C ASN A 164 13.08 6.60 1.88
N SER A 165 11.91 6.29 1.32
CA SER A 165 10.75 5.86 2.12
C SER A 165 9.78 5.04 1.29
N ARG A 166 9.18 4.05 1.92
CA ARG A 166 8.24 3.15 1.27
C ARG A 166 7.07 2.84 2.18
N ILE A 167 6.03 2.27 1.59
CA ILE A 167 4.93 1.70 2.35
C ILE A 167 5.27 0.23 2.67
N GLU A 168 5.22 -0.14 3.94
CA GLU A 168 5.39 -1.51 4.44
C GLU A 168 4.09 -2.04 5.06
N GLY A 169 3.83 -3.34 4.92
CA GLY A 169 2.64 -4.00 5.45
C GLY A 169 2.58 -5.48 5.11
N GLY A 170 1.89 -6.28 5.91
CA GLY A 170 1.69 -7.71 5.68
C GLY A 170 0.48 -8.03 4.80
N ALA A 171 0.33 -9.31 4.44
CA ALA A 171 -0.68 -9.77 3.49
C ALA A 171 -2.14 -9.53 3.94
N GLY A 172 -2.36 -9.35 5.25
CA GLY A 172 -3.66 -9.04 5.83
C GLY A 172 -4.02 -7.54 5.85
N GLN A 173 -3.12 -6.65 5.44
CA GLN A 173 -3.33 -5.20 5.48
C GLN A 173 -3.62 -4.67 4.07
N THR A 174 -4.87 -4.30 3.81
CA THR A 174 -5.31 -3.75 2.52
C THR A 174 -5.12 -2.24 2.50
N LEU A 175 -4.66 -1.69 1.37
CA LEU A 175 -4.69 -0.25 1.11
C LEU A 175 -5.87 0.07 0.19
N THR A 176 -6.82 0.87 0.68
CA THR A 176 -8.00 1.28 -0.10
C THR A 176 -7.91 2.74 -0.47
N LYS A 177 -7.74 3.06 -1.75
CA LYS A 177 -7.86 4.42 -2.28
C LYS A 177 -9.31 4.72 -2.65
N SER A 178 -9.85 5.79 -2.09
CA SER A 178 -11.17 6.35 -2.43
C SER A 178 -11.10 7.87 -2.57
N GLY A 179 -12.23 8.50 -2.88
CA GLY A 179 -12.30 9.91 -3.24
C GLY A 179 -11.78 10.20 -4.66
N THR A 180 -12.10 11.37 -5.19
CA THR A 180 -11.85 11.72 -6.61
C THR A 180 -10.42 12.18 -6.89
N GLY A 181 -9.63 12.48 -5.86
CA GLY A 181 -8.27 13.00 -5.98
C GLY A 181 -7.24 11.95 -6.40
N THR A 182 -6.00 12.41 -6.58
CA THR A 182 -4.87 11.61 -7.09
C THR A 182 -3.92 11.19 -5.97
N LEU A 183 -3.79 9.88 -5.75
CA LEU A 183 -2.75 9.29 -4.91
C LEU A 183 -1.53 8.95 -5.77
N VAL A 184 -0.33 9.22 -5.26
CA VAL A 184 0.93 8.96 -5.94
C VAL A 184 1.80 8.10 -5.05
N PHE A 185 2.29 6.98 -5.57
CA PHE A 185 3.33 6.16 -4.95
C PHE A 185 4.68 6.49 -5.59
N ALA A 186 5.62 6.93 -4.76
CA ALA A 186 6.94 7.39 -5.21
C ALA A 186 8.11 6.59 -4.60
N GLY A 187 7.81 5.59 -3.75
CA GLY A 187 8.79 4.69 -3.15
C GLY A 187 8.67 3.25 -3.63
N ALA A 188 9.70 2.45 -3.37
CA ALA A 188 9.70 1.02 -3.63
C ALA A 188 8.90 0.27 -2.55
N ASN A 189 7.58 0.18 -2.72
CA ASN A 189 6.69 -0.34 -1.67
C ASN A 189 6.79 -1.86 -1.53
N THR A 190 6.84 -2.32 -0.29
CA THR A 190 7.02 -3.74 0.06
C THR A 190 5.83 -4.33 0.78
N TYR A 191 4.73 -3.58 0.94
CA TYR A 191 3.50 -4.16 1.47
C TYR A 191 2.95 -5.22 0.50
N ILE A 192 2.50 -6.33 1.07
CA ILE A 192 2.02 -7.51 0.31
C ILE A 192 0.53 -7.77 0.50
N GLY A 193 -0.22 -6.77 0.96
CA GLY A 193 -1.68 -6.80 0.96
C GLY A 193 -2.29 -6.30 -0.34
N ASN A 194 -3.62 -6.36 -0.45
CA ASN A 194 -4.32 -5.88 -1.63
C ASN A 194 -4.27 -4.35 -1.75
N THR A 195 -4.33 -3.86 -2.98
CA THR A 195 -4.57 -2.46 -3.30
C THR A 195 -5.93 -2.33 -3.94
N VAL A 196 -6.84 -1.55 -3.35
CA VAL A 196 -8.19 -1.35 -3.87
C VAL A 196 -8.38 0.11 -4.25
N ILE A 197 -8.46 0.41 -5.55
CA ILE A 197 -8.71 1.75 -6.07
C ILE A 197 -10.21 1.88 -6.34
N SER A 198 -10.95 2.23 -5.30
CA SER A 198 -12.41 2.36 -5.37
C SER A 198 -12.83 3.54 -6.26
N ALA A 199 -12.07 4.64 -6.23
CA ALA A 199 -12.32 5.84 -7.02
C ALA A 199 -11.05 6.72 -7.16
N GLY A 200 -11.11 7.67 -8.10
CA GLY A 200 -10.01 8.60 -8.39
C GLY A 200 -8.86 7.90 -9.11
N THR A 201 -7.66 8.44 -8.93
CA THR A 201 -6.45 7.99 -9.63
C THR A 201 -5.37 7.54 -8.65
N LEU A 202 -4.68 6.45 -8.98
CA LEU A 202 -3.41 6.06 -8.38
C LEU A 202 -2.31 6.13 -9.46
N ASN A 203 -1.24 6.87 -9.19
CA ASN A 203 -0.05 6.90 -10.03
C ASN A 203 1.09 6.16 -9.32
N LEU A 204 1.60 5.10 -9.94
CA LEU A 204 2.85 4.47 -9.56
C LEU A 204 3.97 5.09 -10.41
N LEU A 205 4.80 5.94 -9.80
CA LEU A 205 5.87 6.64 -10.52
C LEU A 205 6.99 5.70 -10.98
N ASP A 206 7.79 6.15 -11.93
CA ASP A 206 9.03 5.47 -12.33
C ASP A 206 9.92 5.15 -11.12
N ASN A 207 10.49 3.94 -11.09
CA ASN A 207 11.24 3.32 -9.98
C ASN A 207 10.48 3.17 -8.65
N ALA A 208 9.21 3.57 -8.57
CA ALA A 208 8.34 3.14 -7.47
C ALA A 208 7.90 1.70 -7.70
N GLU A 209 7.60 0.95 -6.65
CA GLU A 209 7.34 -0.49 -6.75
C GLU A 209 6.02 -0.89 -6.09
N LEU A 210 5.37 -1.91 -6.65
CA LEU A 210 4.36 -2.74 -5.99
C LEU A 210 4.85 -4.18 -5.88
N SER A 211 4.77 -4.73 -4.68
CA SER A 211 5.16 -6.11 -4.38
C SER A 211 3.97 -7.07 -4.41
N PHE A 212 4.16 -8.21 -5.06
CA PHE A 212 3.16 -9.27 -5.19
C PHE A 212 3.71 -10.59 -4.66
N SER A 213 3.11 -11.12 -3.61
CA SER A 213 3.41 -12.47 -3.11
C SER A 213 2.60 -13.50 -3.90
N ILE A 214 3.28 -14.43 -4.58
CA ILE A 214 2.66 -15.45 -5.42
C ILE A 214 2.76 -16.81 -4.74
N GLY A 215 1.61 -17.39 -4.41
CA GLY A 215 1.49 -18.70 -3.77
C GLY A 215 0.98 -19.80 -4.69
N ALA A 216 0.17 -20.71 -4.15
CA ALA A 216 -0.61 -21.66 -4.95
C ALA A 216 -1.51 -20.93 -5.97
N THR A 217 -2.01 -21.65 -6.99
CA THR A 217 -2.87 -21.06 -8.04
C THR A 217 -4.01 -20.22 -7.45
N GLY A 218 -4.16 -18.98 -7.93
CA GLY A 218 -5.14 -18.00 -7.44
C GLY A 218 -4.86 -17.40 -6.07
N VAL A 219 -3.74 -17.73 -5.41
CA VAL A 219 -3.35 -17.17 -4.10
C VAL A 219 -2.30 -16.10 -4.31
N ASN A 220 -2.73 -14.84 -4.32
CA ASN A 220 -1.86 -13.66 -4.40
C ASN A 220 -2.57 -12.42 -3.83
N ASN A 221 -1.80 -11.40 -3.49
CA ASN A 221 -2.36 -10.05 -3.40
C ASN A 221 -2.53 -9.44 -4.80
N GLN A 222 -3.46 -8.50 -4.93
CA GLN A 222 -3.85 -7.94 -6.23
C GLN A 222 -4.15 -6.45 -6.14
N VAL A 223 -4.12 -5.79 -7.30
CA VAL A 223 -4.68 -4.46 -7.52
C VAL A 223 -6.07 -4.60 -8.14
N SER A 224 -7.08 -3.98 -7.54
CA SER A 224 -8.48 -4.08 -7.97
C SER A 224 -9.24 -2.78 -7.73
N GLY A 225 -10.50 -2.71 -8.16
CA GLY A 225 -11.38 -1.56 -7.93
C GLY A 225 -12.00 -1.01 -9.22
N ALA A 226 -12.52 0.21 -9.16
CA ALA A 226 -13.23 0.89 -10.26
C ALA A 226 -12.59 2.23 -10.66
N GLY A 227 -11.49 2.61 -10.02
CA GLY A 227 -10.74 3.83 -10.34
C GLY A 227 -9.70 3.63 -11.46
N VAL A 228 -8.86 4.65 -11.60
CA VAL A 228 -7.79 4.71 -12.60
C VAL A 228 -6.45 4.37 -11.95
N ILE A 229 -5.63 3.58 -12.63
CA ILE A 229 -4.23 3.36 -12.27
C ILE A 229 -3.28 3.65 -13.43
N ASN A 230 -2.27 4.47 -13.19
CA ASN A 230 -1.18 4.71 -14.13
C ASN A 230 0.09 4.05 -13.59
N LEU A 231 0.71 3.20 -14.40
CA LEU A 231 1.82 2.32 -14.02
C LEU A 231 3.08 2.71 -14.79
N ASP A 232 3.82 3.69 -14.27
CA ASP A 232 5.15 4.05 -14.79
C ASP A 232 6.27 3.29 -14.04
N GLY A 233 5.99 2.76 -12.86
CA GLY A 233 6.94 2.03 -12.01
C GLY A 233 6.98 0.52 -12.23
N ASP A 234 7.41 -0.18 -11.18
CA ASP A 234 7.83 -1.57 -11.22
C ASP A 234 6.82 -2.49 -10.51
N PHE A 235 6.60 -3.67 -11.10
CA PHE A 235 5.99 -4.80 -10.40
C PHE A 235 7.08 -5.77 -9.95
N ARG A 236 7.05 -6.16 -8.68
CA ARG A 236 7.92 -7.20 -8.13
C ARG A 236 7.11 -8.42 -7.71
N PHE A 237 7.41 -9.56 -8.33
CA PHE A 237 6.80 -10.85 -8.01
C PHE A 237 7.73 -11.65 -7.09
N ASP A 238 7.27 -11.94 -5.88
CA ASP A 238 7.88 -12.98 -5.06
C ASP A 238 7.32 -14.35 -5.50
N LEU A 239 8.12 -15.05 -6.31
CA LEU A 239 7.78 -16.36 -6.87
C LEU A 239 8.27 -17.53 -6.00
N THR A 240 8.83 -17.28 -4.81
CA THR A 240 9.45 -18.32 -3.97
C THR A 240 8.48 -19.45 -3.59
N SER A 241 7.19 -19.14 -3.47
CA SER A 241 6.12 -20.08 -3.13
C SER A 241 5.12 -20.31 -4.27
N ALA A 242 5.44 -19.86 -5.48
CA ALA A 242 4.55 -19.93 -6.62
C ALA A 242 4.35 -21.38 -7.09
N GLY A 243 3.11 -21.75 -7.39
CA GLY A 243 2.82 -23.07 -7.96
C GLY A 243 3.34 -23.19 -9.40
N THR A 244 4.09 -24.24 -9.72
CA THR A 244 4.81 -24.37 -11.01
C THR A 244 4.08 -25.18 -12.10
N THR A 245 2.81 -25.53 -11.90
CA THR A 245 2.04 -26.34 -12.86
C THR A 245 1.53 -25.47 -14.01
N ILE A 246 1.71 -25.93 -15.25
CA ILE A 246 1.19 -25.28 -16.46
C ILE A 246 -0.31 -24.97 -16.30
N GLY A 247 -0.69 -23.74 -16.60
CA GLY A 247 -2.06 -23.24 -16.46
C GLY A 247 -2.39 -22.68 -15.07
N ASN A 248 -1.48 -22.77 -14.10
CA ASN A 248 -1.61 -21.98 -12.88
C ASN A 248 -1.65 -20.49 -13.23
N SER A 249 -2.48 -19.75 -12.50
CA SER A 249 -2.84 -18.38 -12.84
C SER A 249 -3.09 -17.57 -11.57
N TRP A 250 -2.69 -16.30 -11.61
CA TRP A 250 -2.87 -15.32 -10.53
C TRP A 250 -3.36 -14.01 -11.13
N ASN A 251 -4.44 -13.47 -10.57
CA ASN A 251 -4.98 -12.17 -11.00
C ASN A 251 -4.23 -11.06 -10.28
N VAL A 252 -3.24 -10.46 -10.93
CA VAL A 252 -2.36 -9.44 -10.34
C VAL A 252 -3.02 -8.07 -10.42
N LEU A 253 -3.60 -7.77 -11.58
CA LEU A 253 -4.30 -6.53 -11.88
C LEU A 253 -5.69 -6.87 -12.42
N ASN A 254 -6.74 -6.52 -11.69
CA ASN A 254 -8.10 -6.76 -12.14
C ASN A 254 -8.55 -5.72 -13.19
N ILE A 255 -8.08 -5.88 -14.42
CA ILE A 255 -8.38 -4.99 -15.55
C ILE A 255 -9.86 -5.04 -15.99
N ALA A 256 -10.64 -6.02 -15.51
CA ALA A 256 -12.06 -6.11 -15.86
C ALA A 256 -12.88 -4.97 -15.23
N SER A 257 -12.38 -4.38 -14.14
CA SER A 257 -13.05 -3.29 -13.43
C SER A 257 -12.21 -2.01 -13.31
N LEU A 258 -10.89 -2.11 -13.40
CA LEU A 258 -10.00 -0.95 -13.38
C LEU A 258 -9.90 -0.28 -14.75
N THR A 259 -9.47 0.99 -14.75
CA THR A 259 -8.92 1.64 -15.94
C THR A 259 -7.43 1.78 -15.76
N GLU A 260 -6.65 0.93 -16.40
CA GLU A 260 -5.20 0.90 -16.31
C GLU A 260 -4.50 1.57 -17.49
N THR A 261 -3.30 2.09 -17.25
CA THR A 261 -2.38 2.51 -18.30
C THR A 261 -0.97 2.11 -17.90
N PHE A 262 -0.32 1.29 -18.73
CA PHE A 262 1.09 0.95 -18.58
C PHE A 262 1.94 2.01 -19.30
N GLY A 263 2.80 2.67 -18.53
CA GLY A 263 3.74 3.68 -19.01
C GLY A 263 4.93 3.09 -19.74
N GLY A 264 5.69 3.94 -20.45
CA GLY A 264 6.87 3.52 -21.20
C GLY A 264 8.04 3.05 -20.34
N THR A 265 8.05 3.40 -19.05
CA THR A 265 9.06 3.01 -18.06
C THR A 265 8.69 1.76 -17.27
N PHE A 266 7.47 1.24 -17.40
CA PHE A 266 7.01 0.06 -16.66
C PHE A 266 7.96 -1.12 -16.81
N GLN A 267 8.30 -1.76 -15.68
CA GLN A 267 9.08 -3.00 -15.65
C GLN A 267 8.41 -4.06 -14.77
N ALA A 268 8.74 -5.33 -15.05
CA ALA A 268 8.41 -6.45 -14.18
C ALA A 268 9.68 -7.17 -13.72
N PHE A 269 9.76 -7.47 -12.43
CA PHE A 269 10.86 -8.17 -11.78
C PHE A 269 10.34 -9.33 -10.96
N SER A 270 11.19 -10.32 -10.73
CA SER A 270 11.06 -11.28 -9.64
C SER A 270 11.98 -10.88 -8.48
N THR A 271 12.06 -11.70 -7.44
CA THR A 271 13.10 -11.59 -6.40
C THR A 271 14.49 -12.02 -6.89
N LEU A 272 14.59 -12.69 -8.04
CA LEU A 272 15.85 -13.23 -8.58
C LEU A 272 16.32 -12.55 -9.87
N GLY A 273 15.48 -11.77 -10.57
CA GLY A 273 15.86 -11.12 -11.81
C GLY A 273 14.78 -10.28 -12.46
N SER A 274 15.05 -9.84 -13.69
CA SER A 274 14.13 -9.07 -14.53
C SER A 274 13.37 -9.99 -15.49
N PHE A 275 12.08 -9.73 -15.68
CA PHE A 275 11.33 -10.34 -16.76
C PHE A 275 11.75 -9.72 -18.09
N THR A 276 11.62 -10.50 -19.17
CA THR A 276 11.83 -10.01 -20.54
C THR A 276 10.50 -9.60 -21.15
N ASN A 277 10.39 -8.36 -21.64
CA ASN A 277 9.19 -7.89 -22.32
C ASN A 277 9.22 -8.20 -23.82
N ASN A 278 8.14 -8.80 -24.31
CA ASN A 278 7.82 -8.87 -25.71
C ASN A 278 6.37 -8.40 -25.94
N SER A 279 6.22 -7.16 -26.39
CA SER A 279 4.91 -6.58 -26.77
C SER A 279 3.84 -6.64 -25.66
N GLY A 280 4.24 -6.39 -24.41
CA GLY A 280 3.32 -6.38 -23.26
C GLY A 280 3.15 -7.74 -22.58
N ILE A 281 3.85 -8.78 -23.05
CA ILE A 281 4.02 -10.05 -22.35
C ILE A 281 5.40 -10.05 -21.70
N TRP A 282 5.43 -10.16 -20.39
CA TRP A 282 6.64 -10.22 -19.59
C TRP A 282 6.90 -11.66 -19.18
N SER A 283 8.03 -12.24 -19.57
CA SER A 283 8.36 -13.65 -19.29
C SER A 283 9.62 -13.83 -18.45
N ILE A 284 9.63 -14.82 -17.56
CA ILE A 284 10.82 -15.27 -16.83
C ILE A 284 10.77 -16.78 -16.56
N THR A 285 11.93 -17.43 -16.60
CA THR A 285 12.08 -18.85 -16.22
C THR A 285 12.67 -18.94 -14.82
N GLU A 286 11.87 -19.41 -13.86
CA GLU A 286 12.30 -19.58 -12.47
C GLU A 286 11.67 -20.82 -11.85
N ASN A 287 12.32 -21.40 -10.84
CA ASN A 287 11.78 -22.55 -10.11
C ASN A 287 11.37 -23.74 -11.02
N GLY A 288 11.99 -23.87 -12.20
CA GLY A 288 11.67 -24.90 -13.19
C GLY A 288 10.36 -24.68 -13.97
N ALA A 289 9.83 -23.45 -13.98
CA ALA A 289 8.63 -23.06 -14.73
C ALA A 289 8.84 -21.73 -15.47
N ASP A 290 8.11 -21.56 -16.57
CA ASP A 290 8.04 -20.31 -17.31
C ASP A 290 6.81 -19.52 -16.87
N TYR A 291 7.04 -18.35 -16.27
CA TYR A 291 6.00 -17.43 -15.84
C TYR A 291 5.83 -16.31 -16.85
N GLU A 292 4.59 -15.99 -17.19
CA GLU A 292 4.23 -14.87 -18.07
C GLU A 292 3.21 -13.95 -17.40
N PHE A 293 3.57 -12.68 -17.24
CA PHE A 293 2.64 -11.60 -16.90
C PHE A 293 2.19 -10.88 -18.17
N SER A 294 0.88 -10.79 -18.38
CA SER A 294 0.29 -10.11 -19.54
C SER A 294 -0.34 -8.79 -19.14
N GLN A 295 0.13 -7.68 -19.72
CA GLN A 295 -0.49 -6.37 -19.54
C GLN A 295 -1.95 -6.34 -20.03
N ALA A 296 -2.26 -7.11 -21.07
CA ALA A 296 -3.58 -7.15 -21.70
C ALA A 296 -4.62 -7.95 -20.90
N THR A 297 -4.20 -8.79 -19.95
CA THR A 297 -5.11 -9.58 -19.11
C THR A 297 -4.96 -9.29 -17.61
N GLY A 298 -3.85 -8.67 -17.20
CA GLY A 298 -3.51 -8.48 -15.79
C GLY A 298 -3.17 -9.77 -15.04
N LEU A 299 -3.02 -10.89 -15.76
CA LEU A 299 -2.72 -12.20 -15.18
C LEU A 299 -1.22 -12.50 -15.23
N LEU A 300 -0.71 -13.09 -14.16
CA LEU A 300 0.51 -13.89 -14.16
C LEU A 300 0.09 -15.35 -14.38
N THR A 301 0.77 -16.08 -15.26
CA THR A 301 0.44 -17.48 -15.57
C THR A 301 1.68 -18.33 -15.74
N VAL A 302 1.57 -19.64 -15.46
CA VAL A 302 2.60 -20.61 -15.86
C VAL A 302 2.27 -21.14 -17.24
N VAL A 303 3.20 -21.00 -18.18
CA VAL A 303 3.04 -21.43 -19.56
C VAL A 303 3.96 -22.61 -19.88
N PRO A 304 3.64 -23.42 -20.91
CA PRO A 304 4.59 -24.39 -21.46
C PRO A 304 5.83 -23.69 -21.99
N GLU A 305 6.98 -24.38 -21.91
CA GLU A 305 8.21 -23.89 -22.53
C GLU A 305 8.00 -23.60 -24.03
N PRO A 306 8.66 -22.59 -24.61
CA PRO A 306 8.53 -22.25 -26.03
C PRO A 306 8.71 -23.44 -27.00
N SER A 307 9.54 -24.41 -26.62
CA SER A 307 9.77 -25.64 -27.40
C SER A 307 8.55 -26.58 -27.43
N ALA A 308 7.73 -26.60 -26.38
CA ALA A 308 6.52 -27.40 -26.29
C ALA A 308 5.46 -26.91 -27.28
N TYR A 309 5.33 -25.60 -27.48
CA TYR A 309 4.48 -25.02 -28.50
C TYR A 309 4.94 -25.39 -29.92
N ALA A 310 6.26 -25.34 -30.17
CA ALA A 310 6.83 -25.75 -31.45
C ALA A 310 6.59 -27.24 -31.75
N MET A 311 6.71 -28.11 -30.74
CA MET A 311 6.43 -29.54 -30.88
C MET A 311 4.94 -29.80 -31.16
N LEU A 312 4.03 -29.14 -30.46
CA LEU A 312 2.59 -29.26 -30.69
C LEU A 312 2.20 -28.80 -32.11
N ALA A 313 2.73 -27.65 -32.55
CA ALA A 313 2.53 -27.17 -33.92
C ALA A 313 3.12 -28.14 -34.97
N GLY A 314 4.29 -28.72 -34.68
CA GLY A 314 4.91 -29.77 -35.49
C GLY A 314 4.04 -31.01 -35.61
N LEU A 315 3.46 -31.49 -34.52
CA LEU A 315 2.56 -32.65 -34.52
C LEU A 315 1.24 -32.39 -35.25
N LEU A 316 0.66 -31.19 -35.08
CA LEU A 316 -0.57 -30.80 -35.78
C LEU A 316 -0.35 -30.68 -37.29
N SER A 317 0.77 -30.08 -37.71
CA SER A 317 1.14 -29.99 -39.12
C SER A 317 1.41 -31.36 -39.73
N LEU A 318 2.11 -32.27 -39.02
CA LEU A 318 2.29 -33.66 -39.46
C LEU A 318 0.94 -34.38 -39.62
N SER A 319 0.04 -34.21 -38.64
CA SER A 319 -1.29 -34.83 -38.66
C SER A 319 -2.11 -34.35 -39.84
N TRP A 320 -2.09 -33.04 -40.12
CA TRP A 320 -2.74 -32.46 -41.28
C TRP A 320 -2.18 -33.00 -42.61
N VAL A 321 -0.85 -33.11 -42.73
CA VAL A 321 -0.20 -33.70 -43.91
C VAL A 321 -0.59 -35.17 -44.09
N MET A 322 -0.65 -35.96 -43.01
CA MET A 322 -1.04 -37.37 -43.07
C MET A 322 -2.51 -37.56 -43.48
N VAL A 323 -3.41 -36.69 -43.01
CA VAL A 323 -4.83 -36.71 -43.42
C VAL A 323 -4.97 -36.33 -44.90
N ARG A 324 -4.16 -35.40 -45.41
CA ARG A 324 -4.18 -34.98 -46.81
C ARG A 324 -3.64 -36.04 -47.78
N ARG A 325 -2.68 -36.86 -47.34
CA ARG A 325 -2.11 -37.96 -48.14
C ARG A 325 -3.01 -39.20 -48.25
N ARG A 326 -4.08 -39.28 -47.45
CA ARG A 326 -5.04 -40.40 -47.46
C ARG A 326 -6.31 -40.13 -48.29
N LYS A 327 -6.37 -39.01 -49.00
CA LYS A 327 -7.38 -38.72 -50.03
C LYS A 327 -6.73 -38.78 -51.40
#